data_AF-A0A1S2MAZ3-F1
#
_entry.id   AF-A0A1S2MAZ3-F1
#
_cell.length_a   1.000
_cell.length_b   1.000
_cell.length_c   1.000
_cell.angle_alpha   90.00
_cell.angle_beta   90.00
_cell.angle_gamma   90.00
#
_symmetry.space_group_name_H-M   'P 1'
#
loop_
_entity.id
_entity.type
_entity.pdbx_description
1 polymer ?
#
loop_
_entity_poly.entity_id
_entity_poly.type
_entity_poly.pdbx_seq_one_letter_code
_entity_poly.pdbx_strand_id
1 'polypeptide(L)'
;MDMYVAILGAILLVILIAMYAIAKTLKVEKLFGMGFLSFFILIGLFVGGTHFFLDVPLLKIGETSAEAEIDDEAFPATTPFAVITDEETLYFEQFSKAVSTAKKHGTSVYFYDQNYVVWEKTNSLPPRILQVPLILQFPDLPRGAEVTSLAMLLGYAGEKVNKLELAEHIKKDPTPLSMVDDMIFYGNPNDGFVGSMYSLTEPGYGVYHGPIKELAENYLPNQIVDMTGAKFEDILYPLHAGRPIWVIIHTQFKTLQDEEFQTWKTPSGEIEVTYFQHAVLLTGYDGQNIYYNDPLSLEVNRPISKSRFKEAWQQMGRQAISYVD
;
A
#
# COMPACT_ATOMS: atom_id res chain seq x y z
N MET A 1 38.73 7.94 37.70
CA MET A 1 37.59 7.95 36.76
C MET A 1 38.03 8.44 35.38
N ASP A 2 38.89 9.47 35.30
CA ASP A 2 39.32 10.09 34.04
C ASP A 2 40.08 9.19 33.05
N MET A 3 40.89 8.24 33.54
CA MET A 3 41.66 7.35 32.67
C MET A 3 40.78 6.37 31.88
N TYR A 4 39.71 5.84 32.49
CA TYR A 4 38.81 4.90 31.82
C TYR A 4 37.94 5.57 30.76
N VAL A 5 37.50 6.80 31.04
CA VAL A 5 36.74 7.61 30.08
C VAL A 5 37.62 8.01 28.90
N ALA A 6 38.88 8.38 29.14
CA ALA A 6 39.85 8.68 28.09
C ALA A 6 40.18 7.45 27.22
N ILE A 7 40.32 6.28 27.83
CA ILE A 7 40.56 5.02 27.10
C ILE A 7 39.34 4.63 26.25
N LEU A 8 38.12 4.71 26.80
CA LEU A 8 36.91 4.45 26.03
C LEU A 8 36.76 5.42 24.85
N GLY A 9 37.02 6.70 25.07
CA GLY A 9 36.98 7.72 24.02
C GLY A 9 37.98 7.45 22.89
N ALA A 10 39.21 7.03 23.23
CA ALA A 10 40.22 6.68 22.26
C ALA A 10 39.84 5.43 21.43
N ILE A 11 39.28 4.40 22.08
CA ILE A 11 38.80 3.18 21.41
C ILE A 11 37.64 3.52 20.45
N LEU A 12 36.67 4.32 20.92
CA LEU A 12 35.52 4.72 20.12
C LEU A 12 35.97 5.50 18.87
N LEU A 13 36.93 6.40 19.01
CA LEU A 13 37.49 7.19 17.91
C LEU A 13 38.19 6.32 16.86
N VAL A 14 38.94 5.30 17.28
CA VAL A 14 39.61 4.36 16.36
C VAL A 14 38.59 3.54 15.57
N ILE A 15 37.55 3.02 16.23
CA ILE A 15 36.45 2.30 15.59
C ILE A 15 35.78 3.19 14.54
N LEU A 16 35.58 4.45 14.88
CA LEU A 16 34.96 5.45 14.03
C LEU A 16 35.72 5.72 12.74
N ILE A 17 37.04 5.89 12.86
CA ILE A 17 37.92 6.09 11.72
C ILE A 17 37.90 4.86 10.80
N ALA A 18 37.90 3.65 11.39
CA ALA A 18 37.83 2.40 10.62
C ALA A 18 36.48 2.27 9.88
N MET A 19 35.36 2.53 10.54
CA MET A 19 34.03 2.48 9.92
C MET A 19 33.89 3.50 8.78
N TYR A 20 34.42 4.71 8.95
CA TYR A 20 34.41 5.73 7.90
C TYR A 20 35.27 5.31 6.69
N ALA A 21 36.43 4.71 6.91
CA ALA A 21 37.28 4.19 5.83
C ALA A 21 36.59 3.07 5.04
N ILE A 22 35.84 2.20 5.71
CA ILE A 22 35.01 1.16 5.07
C ILE A 22 33.89 1.79 4.25
N ALA A 23 33.15 2.76 4.82
CA ALA A 23 32.07 3.46 4.13
C ALA A 23 32.55 4.17 2.85
N LYS A 24 33.75 4.75 2.89
CA LYS A 24 34.40 5.38 1.72
C LYS A 24 34.80 4.37 0.65
N THR A 25 35.26 3.19 1.06
CA THR A 25 35.60 2.10 0.12
C THR A 25 34.35 1.60 -0.61
N LEU A 26 33.22 1.58 0.08
CA LEU A 26 31.93 1.11 -0.43
C LEU A 26 31.09 2.20 -1.13
N LYS A 27 31.57 3.46 -1.20
CA LYS A 27 30.84 4.63 -1.77
C LYS A 27 29.47 4.88 -1.13
N VAL A 28 29.35 4.67 0.18
CA VAL A 28 28.11 4.85 0.97
C VAL A 28 28.23 5.95 2.02
N GLU A 29 29.07 6.97 1.78
CA GLU A 29 29.39 8.01 2.75
C GLU A 29 28.17 8.83 3.19
N LYS A 30 27.17 8.98 2.29
CA LYS A 30 25.90 9.66 2.59
C LYS A 30 25.05 8.91 3.62
N LEU A 31 25.02 7.58 3.57
CA LEU A 31 24.32 6.76 4.57
C LEU A 31 25.04 6.81 5.93
N PHE A 32 26.38 6.79 5.92
CA PHE A 32 27.17 6.90 7.14
C PHE A 32 26.86 8.20 7.87
N GLY A 33 26.82 9.35 7.18
CA GLY A 33 26.48 10.63 7.79
C GLY A 33 25.07 10.71 8.40
N MET A 34 24.08 10.03 7.78
CA MET A 34 22.67 10.07 8.22
C MET A 34 22.39 9.17 9.44
N GLY A 35 22.99 7.98 9.52
CA GLY A 35 22.81 7.08 10.68
C GLY A 35 23.69 7.44 11.89
N PHE A 36 24.78 8.17 11.66
CA PHE A 36 25.77 8.48 12.68
C PHE A 36 25.32 9.53 13.71
N LEU A 37 24.45 10.46 13.31
CA LEU A 37 23.89 11.46 14.23
C LEU A 37 22.97 10.85 15.28
N SER A 38 22.22 9.79 14.90
CA SER A 38 21.27 9.09 15.77
C SER A 38 21.97 8.27 16.86
N PHE A 39 23.15 7.69 16.56
CA PHE A 39 23.89 6.85 17.50
C PHE A 39 24.52 7.66 18.65
N PHE A 40 24.94 8.91 18.40
CA PHE A 40 25.52 9.78 19.43
C PHE A 40 24.48 10.42 20.36
N ILE A 41 23.25 10.62 19.89
CA ILE A 41 22.14 11.07 20.74
C ILE A 41 21.82 9.99 21.81
N LEU A 42 21.91 8.71 21.44
CA LEU A 42 21.71 7.59 22.38
C LEU A 42 22.81 7.51 23.46
N ILE A 43 24.07 7.71 23.08
CA ILE A 43 25.21 7.64 24.04
C ILE A 43 25.24 8.88 24.94
N GLY A 44 24.86 10.06 24.41
CA GLY A 44 24.75 11.29 25.20
C GLY A 44 23.74 11.20 26.35
N LEU A 45 22.63 10.47 26.14
CA LEU A 45 21.64 10.19 27.18
C LEU A 45 22.18 9.23 28.26
N PHE A 46 23.02 8.26 27.88
CA PHE A 46 23.55 7.26 28.81
C PHE A 46 24.65 7.81 29.74
N VAL A 47 25.44 8.79 29.27
CA VAL A 47 26.51 9.42 30.07
C VAL A 47 25.97 10.56 30.94
N GLY A 48 24.86 11.19 30.57
CA GLY A 48 24.24 12.28 31.34
C GLY A 48 23.47 11.85 32.61
N GLY A 49 23.14 10.57 32.74
CA GLY A 49 22.26 10.05 33.80
C GLY A 49 22.93 9.65 35.13
N THR A 50 24.26 9.61 35.22
CA THR A 50 24.95 9.01 36.39
C THR A 50 25.39 10.01 37.47
N HIS A 51 24.87 11.23 37.47
CA HIS A 51 25.15 12.21 38.51
C HIS A 51 23.87 12.70 39.19
N PHE A 52 23.32 11.89 40.10
CA PHE A 52 22.71 12.35 41.35
C PHE A 52 22.26 11.13 42.19
N PHE A 53 22.41 11.21 43.51
CA PHE A 53 22.05 10.24 44.56
C PHE A 53 23.12 9.20 44.99
N LEU A 54 24.02 9.67 45.87
CA LEU A 54 24.50 8.89 47.01
C LEU A 54 23.92 9.53 48.29
N ASP A 55 23.58 8.67 49.26
CA ASP A 55 23.22 8.93 50.67
C ASP A 55 21.79 9.35 51.05
N VAL A 56 20.93 8.38 51.41
CA VAL A 56 19.96 8.42 52.56
C VAL A 56 19.65 6.97 53.03
N PRO A 57 19.48 6.67 54.35
CA PRO A 57 19.42 5.30 54.88
C PRO A 57 18.03 4.65 54.89
N LEU A 58 18.03 3.30 54.99
CA LEU A 58 16.88 2.38 55.02
C LEU A 58 15.74 2.79 55.98
N LEU A 59 14.53 2.88 55.42
CA LEU A 59 13.26 2.87 56.14
C LEU A 59 12.29 1.89 55.45
N LYS A 60 11.81 0.89 56.19
CA LYS A 60 10.76 -0.06 55.77
C LYS A 60 9.41 0.66 55.74
N ILE A 61 8.77 0.75 54.58
CA ILE A 61 7.31 0.87 54.41
C ILE A 61 6.94 0.11 53.12
N GLY A 62 5.86 -0.67 53.16
CA GLY A 62 5.40 -1.50 52.06
C GLY A 62 4.54 -0.76 51.02
N GLU A 63 4.16 -1.57 50.02
CA GLU A 63 3.15 -1.38 48.97
C GLU A 63 3.49 -0.49 47.75
N THR A 64 3.56 -1.22 46.61
CA THR A 64 3.07 -0.88 45.26
C THR A 64 3.66 0.32 44.51
N SER A 65 4.36 0.04 43.42
CA SER A 65 4.25 0.81 42.18
C SER A 65 4.62 -0.07 41.00
N ALA A 66 3.66 -0.26 40.10
CA ALA A 66 3.75 -1.05 38.89
C ALA A 66 4.93 -0.61 38.02
N GLU A 67 5.79 -1.56 37.64
CA GLU A 67 6.51 -1.47 36.39
C GLU A 67 5.46 -1.62 35.29
N ALA A 68 5.26 -0.58 34.49
CA ALA A 68 4.46 -0.69 33.28
C ALA A 68 5.22 -1.60 32.31
N GLU A 69 4.73 -2.83 32.17
CA GLU A 69 5.08 -3.71 31.05
C GLU A 69 4.81 -2.94 29.76
N ILE A 70 5.86 -2.75 28.94
CA ILE A 70 5.68 -2.38 27.54
C ILE A 70 5.18 -3.66 26.88
N ASP A 71 3.88 -3.68 26.61
CA ASP A 71 3.23 -4.80 25.93
C ASP A 71 3.71 -4.82 24.47
N ASP A 72 4.58 -5.78 24.14
CA ASP A 72 4.93 -6.17 22.77
C ASP A 72 3.72 -6.87 22.13
N GLU A 73 2.57 -6.20 22.07
CA GLU A 73 1.36 -6.74 21.46
C GLU A 73 1.59 -6.81 19.94
N ALA A 74 1.97 -7.99 19.47
CA ALA A 74 2.08 -8.30 18.05
C ALA A 74 0.78 -7.91 17.33
N PHE A 75 0.91 -7.25 16.18
CA PHE A 75 -0.22 -6.85 15.33
C PHE A 75 -1.25 -8.00 15.20
N PRO A 76 -2.55 -7.75 15.46
CA PRO A 76 -3.56 -8.77 15.26
C PRO A 76 -3.57 -9.22 13.79
N ALA A 77 -3.59 -10.53 13.57
CA ALA A 77 -3.33 -11.14 12.26
C ALA A 77 -4.23 -10.66 11.11
N THR A 78 -5.42 -10.11 11.41
CA THR A 78 -6.41 -9.66 10.43
C THR A 78 -6.50 -8.13 10.26
N THR A 79 -5.76 -7.36 11.06
CA THR A 79 -5.85 -5.90 11.07
C THR A 79 -4.53 -5.27 10.64
N PRO A 80 -4.28 -5.09 9.33
CA PRO A 80 -2.97 -4.64 8.85
C PRO A 80 -2.70 -3.16 9.12
N PHE A 81 -3.69 -2.39 9.57
CA PHE A 81 -3.55 -0.95 9.80
C PHE A 81 -3.58 -0.61 11.29
N ALA A 82 -2.68 0.27 11.73
CA ALA A 82 -2.69 0.83 13.07
C ALA A 82 -2.76 2.36 13.03
N VAL A 83 -3.40 2.93 14.05
CA VAL A 83 -3.42 4.36 14.34
C VAL A 83 -2.93 4.53 15.77
N ILE A 84 -1.77 5.17 15.92
CA ILE A 84 -1.14 5.39 17.23
C ILE A 84 -1.59 6.77 17.72
N THR A 85 -2.21 6.81 18.89
CA THR A 85 -2.67 8.02 19.57
C THR A 85 -1.90 8.23 20.87
N ASP A 86 -2.13 9.35 21.55
CA ASP A 86 -1.51 9.62 22.86
C ASP A 86 -1.97 8.64 23.97
N GLU A 87 -3.12 7.98 23.77
CA GLU A 87 -3.76 7.12 24.78
C GLU A 87 -3.58 5.63 24.47
N GLU A 88 -3.69 5.24 23.20
CA GLU A 88 -3.72 3.84 22.78
C GLU A 88 -3.31 3.65 21.30
N THR A 89 -3.05 2.39 20.94
CA THR A 89 -2.91 1.95 19.53
C THR A 89 -4.18 1.27 19.06
N LEU A 90 -4.79 1.79 18.00
CA LEU A 90 -6.04 1.28 17.43
C LEU A 90 -5.76 0.50 16.13
N TYR A 91 -6.25 -0.72 16.04
CA TYR A 91 -6.07 -1.60 14.87
C TYR A 91 -7.31 -1.68 13.98
N PHE A 92 -7.10 -1.75 12.66
CA PHE A 92 -8.18 -1.75 11.66
C PHE A 92 -7.91 -2.77 10.54
N GLU A 93 -8.98 -3.43 10.11
CA GLU A 93 -8.97 -4.26 8.89
C GLU A 93 -8.98 -3.42 7.60
N GLN A 94 -9.65 -2.26 7.64
CA GLN A 94 -9.90 -1.43 6.46
C GLN A 94 -9.12 -0.11 6.54
N PHE A 95 -8.36 0.19 5.48
CA PHE A 95 -7.59 1.43 5.34
C PHE A 95 -8.48 2.68 5.51
N SER A 96 -9.66 2.68 4.90
CA SER A 96 -10.60 3.81 4.96
C SER A 96 -11.03 4.16 6.40
N LYS A 97 -11.22 3.15 7.25
CA LYS A 97 -11.53 3.34 8.68
C LYS A 97 -10.32 3.86 9.43
N ALA A 98 -9.14 3.28 9.22
CA ALA A 98 -7.89 3.74 9.82
C ALA A 98 -7.63 5.23 9.50
N VAL A 99 -7.75 5.62 8.23
CA VAL A 99 -7.59 7.02 7.79
C VAL A 99 -8.62 7.94 8.44
N SER A 100 -9.88 7.50 8.56
CA SER A 100 -10.91 8.29 9.23
C SER A 100 -10.60 8.56 10.70
N THR A 101 -10.05 7.57 11.41
CA THR A 101 -9.60 7.68 12.79
C THR A 101 -8.35 8.56 12.89
N ALA A 102 -7.35 8.32 12.05
CA ALA A 102 -6.12 9.12 12.03
C ALA A 102 -6.42 10.61 11.83
N LYS A 103 -7.37 10.96 10.96
CA LYS A 103 -7.87 12.34 10.78
C LYS A 103 -8.48 12.93 12.05
N LYS A 104 -9.26 12.14 12.80
CA LYS A 104 -9.91 12.58 14.03
C LYS A 104 -8.90 12.88 15.13
N HIS A 105 -7.85 12.07 15.22
CA HIS A 105 -6.80 12.19 16.24
C HIS A 105 -5.60 13.06 15.79
N GLY A 106 -5.54 13.47 14.53
CA GLY A 106 -4.45 14.29 14.00
C GLY A 106 -3.12 13.54 13.85
N THR A 107 -3.20 12.23 13.61
CA THR A 107 -2.05 11.31 13.52
C THR A 107 -1.99 10.66 12.12
N SER A 108 -1.19 9.60 11.98
CA SER A 108 -0.93 8.85 10.74
C SER A 108 -1.52 7.43 10.80
N VAL A 109 -1.57 6.77 9.65
CA VAL A 109 -1.87 5.33 9.54
C VAL A 109 -0.57 4.59 9.27
N TYR A 110 -0.30 3.59 10.10
CA TYR A 110 0.81 2.68 9.99
C TYR A 110 0.31 1.34 9.41
N PHE A 111 1.15 0.64 8.66
CA PHE A 111 0.80 -0.61 7.99
C PHE A 111 1.80 -1.72 8.31
N TYR A 112 1.32 -2.79 8.94
CA TYR A 112 2.10 -3.88 9.56
C TYR A 112 3.25 -3.38 10.46
N ASP A 113 3.63 -4.15 11.49
CA ASP A 113 4.83 -3.98 12.34
C ASP A 113 5.28 -2.55 12.77
N GLN A 114 4.42 -1.54 12.60
CA GLN A 114 4.60 -0.10 12.77
C GLN A 114 5.70 0.57 11.91
N ASN A 115 6.34 -0.12 10.95
CA ASN A 115 7.47 0.45 10.22
C ASN A 115 7.09 1.33 9.02
N TYR A 116 5.87 1.20 8.50
CA TYR A 116 5.45 1.91 7.28
C TYR A 116 4.31 2.88 7.53
N VAL A 117 4.56 4.17 7.30
CA VAL A 117 3.49 5.17 7.21
C VAL A 117 2.86 5.06 5.83
N VAL A 118 1.58 4.63 5.78
CA VAL A 118 0.82 4.48 4.53
C VAL A 118 -0.18 5.60 4.30
N TRP A 119 -0.36 6.46 5.31
CA TRP A 119 -1.11 7.69 5.18
C TRP A 119 -0.74 8.65 6.30
N GLU A 120 -0.60 9.93 5.99
CA GLU A 120 -0.52 10.98 6.99
C GLU A 120 -1.23 12.24 6.49
N LYS A 121 -1.61 13.10 7.43
CA LYS A 121 -2.20 14.38 7.10
C LYS A 121 -1.14 15.30 6.48
N THR A 122 -1.23 15.47 5.16
CA THR A 122 -0.40 16.42 4.41
C THR A 122 -1.22 17.65 4.04
N ASN A 123 -0.67 18.84 4.29
CA ASN A 123 -1.37 20.11 3.97
C ASN A 123 -1.49 20.34 2.46
N SER A 124 -0.54 19.81 1.68
CA SER A 124 -0.58 19.77 0.22
C SER A 124 0.39 18.70 -0.26
N LEU A 125 -0.06 17.82 -1.13
CA LEU A 125 0.84 16.90 -1.82
C LEU A 125 1.35 17.56 -3.12
N PRO A 126 2.67 17.77 -3.28
CA PRO A 126 3.22 18.34 -4.52
C PRO A 126 2.98 17.40 -5.71
N PRO A 127 2.84 17.94 -6.93
CA PRO A 127 2.68 17.11 -8.14
C PRO A 127 3.79 16.06 -8.24
N ARG A 128 3.41 14.85 -8.64
CA ARG A 128 4.34 13.73 -8.82
C ARG A 128 3.87 12.88 -10.00
N ILE A 129 4.79 12.56 -10.89
CA ILE A 129 4.57 11.66 -12.03
C ILE A 129 5.72 10.65 -12.03
N LEU A 130 5.37 9.38 -11.93
CA LEU A 130 6.27 8.24 -11.91
C LEU A 130 6.55 7.77 -13.33
N GLN A 131 7.76 7.25 -13.55
CA GLN A 131 8.14 6.65 -14.83
C GLN A 131 7.97 5.14 -14.73
N VAL A 132 6.73 4.68 -14.85
CA VAL A 132 6.41 3.26 -14.82
C VAL A 132 6.46 2.69 -16.24
N PRO A 133 7.21 1.61 -16.50
CA PRO A 133 7.19 0.92 -17.78
C PRO A 133 5.77 0.49 -18.15
N LEU A 134 5.30 0.90 -19.33
CA LEU A 134 4.00 0.52 -19.87
C LEU A 134 4.04 -0.94 -20.38
N ILE A 135 3.03 -1.71 -20.01
CA ILE A 135 2.79 -3.07 -20.53
C ILE A 135 1.39 -3.09 -21.16
N LEU A 136 1.30 -3.55 -22.40
CA LEU A 136 0.03 -3.73 -23.10
C LEU A 136 -0.56 -5.12 -22.84
N GLN A 137 -1.88 -5.21 -22.72
CA GLN A 137 -2.54 -6.51 -22.55
C GLN A 137 -2.57 -7.33 -23.86
N PHE A 138 -2.72 -6.65 -25.00
CA PHE A 138 -2.76 -7.28 -26.32
C PHE A 138 -1.36 -7.67 -26.85
N PRO A 139 -1.29 -8.67 -27.74
CA PRO A 139 -2.40 -9.49 -28.27
C PRO A 139 -2.87 -10.59 -27.30
N ASP A 140 -2.10 -10.89 -26.26
CA ASP A 140 -2.21 -12.16 -25.54
C ASP A 140 -3.42 -12.26 -24.60
N LEU A 141 -3.81 -11.14 -23.98
CA LEU A 141 -4.86 -11.11 -22.96
C LEU A 141 -5.96 -10.08 -23.32
N PRO A 142 -6.92 -10.44 -24.18
CA PRO A 142 -7.99 -9.54 -24.57
C PRO A 142 -8.83 -8.97 -23.42
N ARG A 143 -8.94 -9.67 -22.29
CA ARG A 143 -9.53 -9.15 -21.03
C ARG A 143 -8.53 -9.18 -19.86
N GLY A 144 -7.26 -8.89 -20.11
CA GLY A 144 -6.21 -8.95 -19.10
C GLY A 144 -5.83 -7.63 -18.46
N ALA A 145 -6.74 -6.64 -18.42
CA ALA A 145 -6.41 -5.30 -17.96
C ALA A 145 -5.89 -5.29 -16.52
N GLU A 146 -6.50 -6.09 -15.65
CA GLU A 146 -6.20 -6.21 -14.22
C GLU A 146 -4.82 -6.79 -13.98
N VAL A 147 -4.54 -7.96 -14.55
CA VAL A 147 -3.24 -8.64 -14.40
C VAL A 147 -2.11 -7.91 -15.14
N THR A 148 -2.42 -7.22 -16.24
CA THR A 148 -1.43 -6.39 -16.94
C THR A 148 -1.10 -5.14 -16.13
N SER A 149 -2.09 -4.49 -15.53
CA SER A 149 -1.85 -3.36 -14.62
C SER A 149 -1.13 -3.81 -13.35
N LEU A 150 -1.43 -5.01 -12.84
CA LEU A 150 -0.70 -5.61 -11.72
C LEU A 150 0.77 -5.91 -12.09
N ALA A 151 1.04 -6.40 -13.30
CA ALA A 151 2.39 -6.59 -13.79
C ALA A 151 3.19 -5.28 -13.80
N MET A 152 2.56 -4.16 -14.19
CA MET A 152 3.20 -2.84 -14.12
C MET A 152 3.47 -2.40 -12.66
N LEU A 153 2.52 -2.64 -11.74
CA LEU A 153 2.69 -2.35 -10.31
C LEU A 153 3.87 -3.11 -9.71
N LEU A 154 3.86 -4.45 -9.85
CA LEU A 154 4.88 -5.35 -9.31
C LEU A 154 6.25 -5.13 -9.97
N GLY A 155 6.27 -4.95 -11.30
CA GLY A 155 7.50 -4.63 -12.04
C GLY A 155 8.16 -3.34 -11.56
N TYR A 156 7.35 -2.33 -11.20
CA TYR A 156 7.86 -1.08 -10.63
C TYR A 156 8.36 -1.24 -9.18
N ALA A 157 7.81 -2.19 -8.42
CA ALA A 157 8.31 -2.60 -7.11
C ALA A 157 9.64 -3.38 -7.18
N GLY A 158 10.09 -3.75 -8.39
CA GLY A 158 11.35 -4.47 -8.61
C GLY A 158 11.17 -5.98 -8.86
N GLU A 159 9.93 -6.48 -8.84
CA GLU A 159 9.63 -7.88 -9.09
C GLU A 159 9.73 -8.23 -10.57
N LYS A 160 10.25 -9.42 -10.87
CA LYS A 160 10.38 -9.94 -12.23
C LYS A 160 9.15 -10.75 -12.60
N VAL A 161 8.05 -10.06 -12.93
CA VAL A 161 6.78 -10.70 -13.28
C VAL A 161 6.38 -10.49 -14.73
N ASN A 162 5.65 -11.46 -15.27
CA ASN A 162 5.05 -11.40 -16.60
C ASN A 162 3.51 -11.39 -16.48
N LYS A 163 2.82 -10.56 -17.27
CA LYS A 163 1.34 -10.56 -17.35
C LYS A 163 0.74 -11.94 -17.62
N LEU A 164 1.42 -12.79 -18.41
CA LEU A 164 0.95 -14.16 -18.71
C LEU A 164 1.05 -15.07 -17.49
N GLU A 165 2.13 -14.95 -16.72
CA GLU A 165 2.29 -15.68 -15.46
C GLU A 165 1.22 -15.25 -14.44
N LEU A 166 0.95 -13.95 -14.34
CA LEU A 166 -0.12 -13.44 -13.48
C LEU A 166 -1.51 -13.91 -13.95
N ALA A 167 -1.74 -14.00 -15.26
CA ALA A 167 -2.98 -14.53 -15.85
C ALA A 167 -3.20 -16.03 -15.58
N GLU A 168 -2.13 -16.80 -15.42
CA GLU A 168 -2.18 -18.21 -15.03
C GLU A 168 -2.46 -18.37 -13.52
N HIS A 169 -1.84 -17.52 -12.70
CA HIS A 169 -1.90 -17.63 -11.23
C HIS A 169 -3.09 -16.90 -10.59
N ILE A 170 -3.77 -15.98 -11.28
CA ILE A 170 -4.94 -15.33 -10.72
C ILE A 170 -6.03 -16.36 -10.42
N LYS A 171 -6.60 -16.29 -9.20
CA LYS A 171 -7.74 -17.09 -8.80
C LYS A 171 -8.90 -16.86 -9.78
N LYS A 172 -9.60 -17.93 -10.16
CA LYS A 172 -10.72 -17.88 -11.11
C LYS A 172 -12.02 -18.25 -10.40
N ASP A 173 -13.11 -17.58 -10.78
CA ASP A 173 -14.45 -18.03 -10.44
C ASP A 173 -14.92 -19.02 -11.55
N PRO A 174 -15.21 -20.28 -11.20
CA PRO A 174 -15.55 -21.31 -12.18
C PRO A 174 -17.03 -21.27 -12.62
N THR A 175 -17.84 -20.36 -12.08
CA THR A 175 -19.29 -20.32 -12.32
C THR A 175 -19.57 -20.00 -13.80
N PRO A 176 -20.28 -20.86 -14.54
CA PRO A 176 -20.59 -20.61 -15.94
C PRO A 176 -21.68 -19.55 -16.09
N LEU A 177 -21.62 -18.80 -17.19
CA LEU A 177 -22.69 -17.88 -17.57
C LEU A 177 -23.95 -18.66 -17.93
N SER A 178 -25.07 -18.33 -17.31
CA SER A 178 -26.38 -18.89 -17.63
C SER A 178 -27.50 -17.87 -17.40
N MET A 179 -28.66 -18.13 -18.01
CA MET A 179 -29.87 -17.31 -17.91
C MET A 179 -31.01 -18.17 -17.38
N VAL A 180 -31.68 -17.72 -16.31
CA VAL A 180 -32.87 -18.39 -15.74
C VAL A 180 -33.89 -17.31 -15.39
N ASP A 181 -35.12 -17.41 -15.90
CA ASP A 181 -36.22 -16.47 -15.63
C ASP A 181 -35.83 -14.99 -15.75
N ASP A 182 -35.19 -14.63 -16.87
CA ASP A 182 -34.66 -13.29 -17.18
C ASP A 182 -33.55 -12.78 -16.22
N MET A 183 -33.06 -13.62 -15.31
CA MET A 183 -31.92 -13.31 -14.44
C MET A 183 -30.63 -13.89 -14.99
N ILE A 184 -29.55 -13.11 -14.87
CA ILE A 184 -28.20 -13.50 -15.27
C ILE A 184 -27.52 -14.18 -14.08
N PHE A 185 -27.07 -15.41 -14.27
CA PHE A 185 -26.26 -16.14 -13.31
C PHE A 185 -24.84 -16.26 -13.83
N TYR A 186 -23.86 -15.79 -13.06
CA TYR A 186 -22.46 -15.89 -13.43
C TYR A 186 -21.53 -15.81 -12.21
N GLY A 187 -20.22 -15.79 -12.44
CA GLY A 187 -19.20 -15.68 -11.39
C GLY A 187 -19.15 -14.30 -10.75
N ASN A 188 -18.60 -14.24 -9.54
CA ASN A 188 -18.39 -13.00 -8.80
C ASN A 188 -16.95 -12.52 -8.95
N PRO A 189 -16.70 -11.31 -9.48
CA PRO A 189 -15.35 -10.78 -9.63
C PRO A 189 -14.62 -10.55 -8.29
N ASN A 190 -15.34 -10.50 -7.16
CA ASN A 190 -14.73 -10.47 -5.83
C ASN A 190 -14.16 -11.84 -5.40
N ASP A 191 -14.61 -12.93 -6.03
CA ASP A 191 -14.18 -14.29 -5.66
C ASP A 191 -13.06 -14.83 -6.57
N GLY A 192 -12.98 -14.34 -7.79
CA GLY A 192 -11.95 -14.67 -8.77
C GLY A 192 -12.22 -14.04 -10.13
N PHE A 193 -11.30 -14.23 -11.08
CA PHE A 193 -11.51 -13.82 -12.46
C PHE A 193 -12.67 -14.58 -13.09
N VAL A 194 -13.63 -13.83 -13.64
CA VAL A 194 -14.88 -14.38 -14.18
C VAL A 194 -14.77 -14.58 -15.70
N GLY A 195 -14.77 -15.84 -16.12
CA GLY A 195 -14.77 -16.26 -17.53
C GLY A 195 -13.43 -16.19 -18.25
N SER A 196 -13.47 -15.97 -19.56
CA SER A 196 -12.30 -16.03 -20.44
C SER A 196 -11.52 -14.72 -20.49
N MET A 197 -10.27 -14.78 -20.02
CA MET A 197 -9.29 -13.70 -20.17
C MET A 197 -8.69 -13.65 -21.59
N TYR A 198 -8.68 -14.80 -22.27
CA TYR A 198 -7.90 -15.05 -23.48
C TYR A 198 -8.69 -14.88 -24.79
N SER A 199 -10.02 -14.89 -24.73
CA SER A 199 -10.86 -14.92 -25.93
C SER A 199 -12.06 -14.00 -25.83
N LEU A 200 -12.17 -13.03 -26.75
CA LEU A 200 -13.35 -12.15 -26.83
C LEU A 200 -14.62 -12.86 -27.31
N THR A 201 -14.50 -14.04 -27.95
CA THR A 201 -15.67 -14.81 -28.41
C THR A 201 -16.26 -15.69 -27.31
N GLU A 202 -15.49 -15.96 -26.25
CA GLU A 202 -15.97 -16.67 -25.07
C GLU A 202 -16.50 -15.68 -24.02
N PRO A 203 -17.50 -16.07 -23.21
CA PRO A 203 -17.95 -15.27 -22.07
C PRO A 203 -16.78 -14.94 -21.14
N GLY A 204 -16.69 -13.68 -20.73
CA GLY A 204 -15.62 -13.18 -19.88
C GLY A 204 -15.90 -11.78 -19.40
N TYR A 205 -15.38 -11.47 -18.22
CA TYR A 205 -15.58 -10.19 -17.56
C TYR A 205 -14.26 -9.62 -17.08
N GLY A 206 -13.82 -10.02 -15.88
CA GLY A 206 -12.70 -9.41 -15.18
C GLY A 206 -12.60 -9.93 -13.75
N VAL A 207 -11.83 -9.22 -12.93
CA VAL A 207 -11.62 -9.53 -11.51
C VAL A 207 -11.51 -8.25 -10.67
N TYR A 208 -11.94 -8.29 -9.41
CA TYR A 208 -11.90 -7.15 -8.50
C TYR A 208 -10.70 -7.22 -7.54
N HIS A 209 -10.61 -6.22 -6.65
CA HIS A 209 -9.45 -5.98 -5.80
C HIS A 209 -9.05 -7.19 -4.94
N GLY A 210 -10.01 -7.96 -4.40
CA GLY A 210 -9.73 -9.06 -3.47
C GLY A 210 -8.75 -10.11 -4.04
N PRO A 211 -9.11 -10.80 -5.14
CA PRO A 211 -8.21 -11.77 -5.77
C PRO A 211 -6.92 -11.15 -6.33
N ILE A 212 -6.95 -9.87 -6.72
CA ILE A 212 -5.74 -9.15 -7.16
C ILE A 212 -4.78 -8.90 -5.99
N LYS A 213 -5.29 -8.52 -4.82
CA LYS A 213 -4.51 -8.41 -3.59
C LYS A 213 -3.91 -9.76 -3.23
N GLU A 214 -4.71 -10.82 -3.22
CA GLU A 214 -4.26 -12.19 -2.92
C GLU A 214 -3.12 -12.61 -3.85
N LEU A 215 -3.25 -12.35 -5.16
CA LEU A 215 -2.18 -12.63 -6.11
C LEU A 215 -0.93 -11.78 -5.84
N ALA A 216 -1.08 -10.49 -5.58
CA ALA A 216 0.03 -9.57 -5.36
C ALA A 216 0.85 -9.93 -4.11
N GLU A 217 0.21 -10.42 -3.05
CA GLU A 217 0.85 -10.86 -1.80
C GLU A 217 1.79 -12.07 -2.00
N ASN A 218 1.59 -12.86 -3.06
CA ASN A 218 2.51 -13.94 -3.40
C ASN A 218 3.88 -13.43 -3.90
N TYR A 219 3.96 -12.17 -4.33
CA TYR A 219 5.19 -11.55 -4.82
C TYR A 219 5.76 -10.52 -3.83
N LEU A 220 4.90 -9.79 -3.13
CA LEU A 220 5.28 -8.78 -2.13
C LEU A 220 4.59 -9.07 -0.79
N PRO A 221 5.03 -10.11 -0.05
CA PRO A 221 4.32 -10.57 1.14
C PRO A 221 4.32 -9.53 2.25
N ASN A 222 3.13 -9.26 2.81
CA ASN A 222 2.87 -8.24 3.84
C ASN A 222 3.22 -6.82 3.41
N GLN A 223 3.35 -6.57 2.12
CA GLN A 223 3.64 -5.24 1.58
C GLN A 223 2.47 -4.67 0.80
N ILE A 224 1.43 -5.45 0.49
CA ILE A 224 0.31 -4.98 -0.34
C ILE A 224 -0.73 -4.22 0.48
N VAL A 225 -0.91 -2.95 0.12
CA VAL A 225 -1.88 -2.05 0.75
C VAL A 225 -3.15 -1.99 -0.07
N ASP A 226 -4.24 -2.57 0.44
CA ASP A 226 -5.58 -2.43 -0.12
C ASP A 226 -6.27 -1.18 0.46
N MET A 227 -6.48 -0.19 -0.41
CA MET A 227 -7.11 1.09 -0.09
C MET A 227 -8.57 1.16 -0.53
N THR A 228 -9.17 0.01 -0.88
CA THR A 228 -10.54 -0.05 -1.40
C THR A 228 -11.54 0.59 -0.43
N GLY A 229 -12.42 1.43 -0.98
CA GLY A 229 -13.42 2.18 -0.22
C GLY A 229 -12.95 3.52 0.35
N ALA A 230 -11.65 3.84 0.26
CA ALA A 230 -11.11 5.12 0.73
C ALA A 230 -11.61 6.32 -0.09
N LYS A 231 -11.36 7.54 0.42
CA LYS A 231 -11.63 8.76 -0.36
C LYS A 231 -10.54 8.95 -1.40
N PHE A 232 -10.91 9.59 -2.51
CA PHE A 232 -10.00 9.82 -3.63
C PHE A 232 -8.71 10.53 -3.20
N GLU A 233 -8.82 11.51 -2.32
CA GLU A 233 -7.66 12.29 -1.86
C GLU A 233 -6.71 11.45 -0.99
N ASP A 234 -7.24 10.45 -0.28
CA ASP A 234 -6.47 9.59 0.63
C ASP A 234 -5.67 8.55 -0.12
N ILE A 235 -6.18 8.09 -1.28
CA ILE A 235 -5.43 7.16 -2.12
C ILE A 235 -4.29 7.83 -2.87
N LEU A 236 -4.12 9.16 -2.86
CA LEU A 236 -3.00 9.81 -3.56
C LEU A 236 -1.68 9.74 -2.78
N TYR A 237 -1.72 9.33 -1.50
CA TYR A 237 -0.53 9.28 -0.66
C TYR A 237 0.56 8.33 -1.19
N PRO A 238 0.26 7.09 -1.64
CA PRO A 238 1.28 6.23 -2.25
C PRO A 238 1.96 6.85 -3.47
N LEU A 239 1.23 7.57 -4.34
CA LEU A 239 1.84 8.29 -5.45
C LEU A 239 2.82 9.35 -4.96
N HIS A 240 2.47 10.06 -3.89
CA HIS A 240 3.39 10.99 -3.24
C HIS A 240 4.61 10.29 -2.64
N ALA A 241 4.46 9.10 -2.05
CA ALA A 241 5.55 8.28 -1.56
C ALA A 241 6.39 7.64 -2.68
N GLY A 242 5.91 7.68 -3.93
CA GLY A 242 6.65 7.20 -5.09
C GLY A 242 6.19 5.87 -5.65
N ARG A 243 4.99 5.43 -5.27
CA ARG A 243 4.45 4.11 -5.52
C ARG A 243 3.20 4.24 -6.38
N PRO A 244 3.12 3.53 -7.53
CA PRO A 244 1.93 3.59 -8.37
C PRO A 244 0.75 2.87 -7.71
N ILE A 245 -0.45 3.05 -8.26
CA ILE A 245 -1.69 2.54 -7.68
C ILE A 245 -2.47 1.81 -8.75
N TRP A 246 -2.74 0.53 -8.52
CA TRP A 246 -3.64 -0.26 -9.34
C TRP A 246 -5.09 0.08 -8.97
N VAL A 247 -5.97 0.27 -9.95
CA VAL A 247 -7.39 0.59 -9.71
C VAL A 247 -8.31 -0.12 -10.70
N ILE A 248 -9.55 -0.42 -10.26
CA ILE A 248 -10.66 -0.70 -11.17
C ILE A 248 -11.34 0.61 -11.55
N ILE A 249 -11.60 0.78 -12.85
CA ILE A 249 -12.33 1.90 -13.42
C ILE A 249 -13.25 1.38 -14.53
N HIS A 250 -13.85 2.28 -15.30
CA HIS A 250 -14.54 1.92 -16.53
C HIS A 250 -14.06 2.83 -17.68
N THR A 251 -14.09 2.31 -18.91
CA THR A 251 -13.44 2.90 -20.09
C THR A 251 -14.03 4.23 -20.57
N GLN A 252 -15.24 4.59 -20.12
CA GLN A 252 -15.96 5.78 -20.58
C GLN A 252 -15.51 7.09 -19.90
N PHE A 253 -14.93 7.01 -18.70
CA PHE A 253 -14.49 8.17 -17.91
C PHE A 253 -15.53 9.32 -17.85
N LYS A 254 -16.79 8.96 -17.62
CA LYS A 254 -17.97 9.83 -17.46
C LYS A 254 -18.94 9.10 -16.53
N THR A 255 -19.90 9.79 -15.93
CA THR A 255 -20.95 9.11 -15.17
C THR A 255 -21.74 8.16 -16.08
N LEU A 256 -21.68 6.87 -15.77
CA LEU A 256 -22.54 5.85 -16.37
C LEU A 256 -23.97 5.95 -15.83
N GLN A 257 -24.96 5.67 -16.66
CA GLN A 257 -26.37 5.55 -16.26
C GLN A 257 -26.69 4.14 -15.76
N ASP A 258 -27.79 3.99 -15.02
CA ASP A 258 -28.20 2.71 -14.43
C ASP A 258 -28.38 1.61 -15.52
N GLU A 259 -28.80 1.97 -16.74
CA GLU A 259 -28.95 1.03 -17.86
C GLU A 259 -27.62 0.53 -18.44
N GLU A 260 -26.49 1.15 -18.08
CA GLU A 260 -25.14 0.70 -18.44
C GLU A 260 -24.59 -0.31 -17.43
N PHE A 261 -25.37 -0.65 -16.40
CA PHE A 261 -25.11 -1.70 -15.43
C PHE A 261 -26.09 -2.86 -15.57
N GLN A 262 -25.70 -4.01 -15.04
CA GLN A 262 -26.55 -5.19 -14.94
C GLN A 262 -26.27 -5.93 -13.63
N THR A 263 -27.32 -6.47 -13.04
CA THR A 263 -27.22 -7.28 -11.82
C THR A 263 -27.03 -8.75 -12.18
N TRP A 264 -26.01 -9.37 -11.61
CA TRP A 264 -25.79 -10.81 -11.66
C TRP A 264 -26.14 -11.44 -10.34
N LYS A 265 -26.78 -12.62 -10.42
CA LYS A 265 -26.87 -13.57 -9.32
C LYS A 265 -25.60 -14.42 -9.33
N THR A 266 -24.84 -14.38 -8.25
CA THR A 266 -23.62 -15.20 -8.10
C THR A 266 -23.79 -16.15 -6.90
N PRO A 267 -22.97 -17.21 -6.79
CA PRO A 267 -22.97 -18.07 -5.60
C PRO A 267 -22.75 -17.31 -4.28
N SER A 268 -22.05 -16.17 -4.33
CA SER A 268 -21.70 -15.34 -3.17
C SER A 268 -22.64 -14.14 -2.96
N GLY A 269 -23.72 -14.05 -3.72
CA GLY A 269 -24.71 -12.98 -3.62
C GLY A 269 -24.90 -12.21 -4.93
N GLU A 270 -25.75 -11.19 -4.88
CA GLU A 270 -25.93 -10.29 -6.02
C GLU A 270 -24.76 -9.34 -6.17
N ILE A 271 -24.43 -9.03 -7.42
CA ILE A 271 -23.47 -7.99 -7.76
C ILE A 271 -23.93 -7.21 -8.98
N GLU A 272 -23.75 -5.89 -8.93
CA GLU A 272 -23.94 -5.02 -10.08
C GLU A 272 -22.60 -4.85 -10.82
N VAL A 273 -22.63 -5.02 -12.14
CA VAL A 273 -21.45 -4.96 -13.01
C VAL A 273 -21.74 -4.18 -14.28
N THR A 274 -20.69 -3.69 -14.94
CA THR A 274 -20.76 -3.05 -16.26
C THR A 274 -19.70 -3.64 -17.18
N TYR A 275 -20.05 -3.93 -18.43
CA TYR A 275 -19.07 -4.39 -19.43
C TYR A 275 -18.11 -3.29 -19.88
N PHE A 276 -18.24 -2.06 -19.35
CA PHE A 276 -17.22 -1.03 -19.46
C PHE A 276 -16.10 -1.18 -18.43
N GLN A 277 -16.20 -2.14 -17.50
CA GLN A 277 -15.17 -2.39 -16.49
C GLN A 277 -13.78 -2.50 -17.14
N HIS A 278 -12.81 -1.90 -16.45
CA HIS A 278 -11.42 -1.84 -16.87
C HIS A 278 -10.50 -1.72 -15.65
N ALA A 279 -9.21 -1.87 -15.87
CA ALA A 279 -8.20 -1.58 -14.87
C ALA A 279 -7.03 -0.81 -15.47
N VAL A 280 -6.50 0.13 -14.68
CA VAL A 280 -5.37 0.97 -15.06
C VAL A 280 -4.41 1.11 -13.90
N LEU A 281 -3.18 1.54 -14.19
CA LEU A 281 -2.21 1.89 -13.16
C LEU A 281 -2.08 3.41 -13.07
N LEU A 282 -2.43 3.99 -11.93
CA LEU A 282 -2.15 5.41 -11.66
C LEU A 282 -0.66 5.59 -11.45
N THR A 283 -0.11 6.56 -12.15
CA THR A 283 1.33 6.86 -12.18
C THR A 283 1.61 8.28 -11.71
N GLY A 284 0.60 9.13 -11.50
CA GLY A 284 0.85 10.46 -10.99
C GLY A 284 -0.37 11.34 -10.84
N TYR A 285 -0.14 12.56 -10.37
CA TYR A 285 -1.14 13.63 -10.31
C TYR A 285 -0.48 15.02 -10.33
N ASP A 286 -1.26 16.01 -10.72
CA ASP A 286 -0.95 17.44 -10.54
C ASP A 286 -2.14 18.19 -9.90
N GLY A 287 -2.21 19.51 -10.03
CA GLY A 287 -3.33 20.30 -9.49
C GLY A 287 -4.71 19.94 -10.07
N GLN A 288 -4.78 19.46 -11.32
CA GLN A 288 -6.01 19.27 -12.09
C GLN A 288 -6.23 17.82 -12.55
N ASN A 289 -5.15 17.06 -12.75
CA ASN A 289 -5.14 15.78 -13.44
C ASN A 289 -4.62 14.64 -12.56
N ILE A 290 -5.07 13.43 -12.93
CA ILE A 290 -4.41 12.15 -12.66
C ILE A 290 -3.72 11.71 -13.93
N TYR A 291 -2.57 11.05 -13.77
CA TYR A 291 -1.83 10.40 -14.83
C TYR A 291 -1.89 8.89 -14.62
N TYR A 292 -2.08 8.13 -15.69
CA TYR A 292 -2.19 6.69 -15.63
C TYR A 292 -1.59 6.02 -16.87
N ASN A 293 -1.17 4.77 -16.71
CA ASN A 293 -0.88 3.86 -17.80
C ASN A 293 -2.09 2.95 -18.01
N ASP A 294 -2.54 2.89 -19.26
CA ASP A 294 -3.68 2.09 -19.69
C ASP A 294 -3.17 0.88 -20.50
N PRO A 295 -3.44 -0.37 -20.10
CA PRO A 295 -2.98 -1.54 -20.83
C PRO A 295 -3.58 -1.68 -22.25
N LEU A 296 -4.55 -0.83 -22.62
CA LEU A 296 -5.14 -0.72 -23.96
C LEU A 296 -4.53 0.40 -24.82
N SER A 297 -3.66 1.26 -24.27
CA SER A 297 -3.13 2.44 -24.96
C SER A 297 -1.60 2.43 -24.99
N LEU A 298 -1.03 2.93 -26.08
CA LEU A 298 0.42 3.18 -26.21
C LEU A 298 0.89 4.45 -25.48
N GLU A 299 -0.05 5.27 -24.99
CA GLU A 299 0.26 6.52 -24.31
C GLU A 299 0.70 6.27 -22.86
N VAL A 300 1.94 6.63 -22.54
CA VAL A 300 2.50 6.59 -21.19
C VAL A 300 2.06 7.84 -20.43
N ASN A 301 1.67 7.70 -19.16
CA ASN A 301 1.21 8.81 -18.32
C ASN A 301 0.10 9.61 -19.01
N ARG A 302 -0.95 8.92 -19.47
CA ARG A 302 -2.10 9.56 -20.07
C ARG A 302 -2.81 10.45 -19.04
N PRO A 303 -3.07 11.73 -19.33
CA PRO A 303 -3.74 12.61 -18.39
C PRO A 303 -5.28 12.45 -18.42
N ILE A 304 -5.91 12.62 -17.27
CA ILE A 304 -7.35 12.78 -17.13
C ILE A 304 -7.67 13.74 -15.98
N SER A 305 -8.73 14.55 -16.10
CA SER A 305 -9.12 15.43 -14.99
C SER A 305 -9.48 14.61 -13.75
N LYS A 306 -9.09 15.11 -12.57
CA LYS A 306 -9.38 14.47 -11.28
C LYS A 306 -10.87 14.22 -11.08
N SER A 307 -11.72 15.15 -11.51
CA SER A 307 -13.18 15.02 -11.41
C SER A 307 -13.72 13.81 -12.17
N ARG A 308 -13.38 13.70 -13.46
CA ARG A 308 -13.84 12.61 -14.33
C ARG A 308 -13.31 11.26 -13.87
N PHE A 309 -12.05 11.21 -13.46
CA PHE A 309 -11.48 9.99 -12.88
C PHE A 309 -12.22 9.59 -11.60
N LYS A 310 -12.43 10.54 -10.68
CA LYS A 310 -13.08 10.29 -9.39
C LYS A 310 -14.50 9.76 -9.58
N GLU A 311 -15.29 10.35 -10.47
CA GLU A 311 -16.65 9.87 -10.78
C GLU A 311 -16.63 8.43 -11.29
N ALA A 312 -15.76 8.13 -12.27
CA ALA A 312 -15.65 6.80 -12.86
C ALA A 312 -15.16 5.74 -11.87
N TRP A 313 -14.13 6.05 -11.10
CA TRP A 313 -13.59 5.17 -10.06
C TRP A 313 -14.59 4.90 -8.93
N GLN A 314 -15.40 5.90 -8.57
CA GLN A 314 -16.43 5.75 -7.54
C GLN A 314 -17.56 4.81 -7.96
N GLN A 315 -18.00 4.86 -9.22
CA GLN A 315 -19.01 3.95 -9.75
C GLN A 315 -18.54 2.49 -9.76
N MET A 316 -17.22 2.26 -9.80
CA MET A 316 -16.63 0.91 -9.73
C MET A 316 -16.26 0.46 -8.31
N GLY A 317 -16.82 1.10 -7.28
CA GLY A 317 -16.64 0.67 -5.89
C GLY A 317 -15.35 1.15 -5.21
N ARG A 318 -14.67 2.16 -5.78
CA ARG A 318 -13.47 2.78 -5.18
C ARG A 318 -12.34 1.79 -4.90
N GLN A 319 -12.09 0.88 -5.83
CA GLN A 319 -11.11 -0.19 -5.68
C GLN A 319 -9.71 0.31 -5.99
N ALA A 320 -8.76 0.12 -5.07
CA ALA A 320 -7.40 0.62 -5.21
C ALA A 320 -6.39 -0.21 -4.41
N ILE A 321 -5.28 -0.57 -5.04
CA ILE A 321 -4.18 -1.34 -4.42
C ILE A 321 -2.85 -0.65 -4.70
N SER A 322 -1.97 -0.59 -3.71
CA SER A 322 -0.56 -0.20 -3.84
C SER A 322 0.30 -1.11 -2.95
N TYR A 323 1.54 -0.71 -2.66
CA TYR A 323 2.46 -1.48 -1.82
C TYR A 323 3.27 -0.57 -0.87
N VAL A 324 4.07 -1.17 0.02
CA VAL A 324 5.14 -0.54 0.83
C VAL A 324 6.49 -1.22 0.55
N ASP A 325 7.62 -0.61 0.93
CA ASP A 325 8.97 -1.14 0.59
C ASP A 325 9.42 -2.15 1.66
#